data_AF-A0A2H0UQD4-F1
#
_entry.id   AF-A0A2H0UQD4-F1
#
_cell.length_a   1.000
_cell.length_b   1.000
_cell.length_c   1.000
_cell.angle_alpha   90.00
_cell.angle_beta   90.00
_cell.angle_gamma   90.00
#
_symmetry.space_group_name_H-M   'P 1'
#
loop_
_entity.id
_entity.type
_entity.pdbx_description
1 polymer ?
#
loop_
_entity_poly.entity_id
_entity_poly.type
_entity_poly.pdbx_seq_one_letter_code
_entity_poly.pdbx_strand_id
1 'polypeptide(L)'
;MRVLRKKNKVVAKDEKALLEITKYEQYRTVEDLFTRSQANTAYYMLLALSSIIIAAGLLLNNVPIVIGGMLVAPVLTPLLLFGLAFSIGEFAVIRRVGRLMIMSFSIILVLSFFLTTILGHHREVFEITNTLETALLYFVVAVASGIAGTFALSRKELSEVLPGVAVAISLVPPLALVGIWLSDLNLVLARFYLLIFSFNLFGILVGSVVVFSMLGFYQTKEKVELHEEAEAKRIEKKKLAKKKEKKEGV
;
A
#
# COMPACT_ATOMS: atom_id res chain seq x y z
N MET A 1 8.05 -7.89 -45.87
CA MET A 1 7.22 -8.89 -45.14
C MET A 1 8.00 -9.84 -44.21
N ARG A 2 9.13 -10.46 -44.59
CA ARG A 2 9.88 -11.39 -43.70
C ARG A 2 10.51 -10.75 -42.45
N VAL A 3 10.98 -9.51 -42.53
CA VAL A 3 11.60 -8.79 -41.40
C VAL A 3 10.57 -8.47 -40.29
N LEU A 4 9.37 -8.00 -40.67
CA LEU A 4 8.26 -7.75 -39.74
C LEU A 4 7.81 -9.05 -39.03
N ARG A 5 7.77 -10.17 -39.75
CA ARG A 5 7.38 -11.48 -39.19
C ARG A 5 8.42 -12.05 -38.21
N LYS A 6 9.70 -11.73 -38.38
CA LYS A 6 10.79 -12.10 -37.46
C LYS A 6 10.77 -11.22 -36.20
N LYS A 7 10.55 -9.91 -36.36
CA LYS A 7 10.40 -8.95 -35.24
C LYS A 7 9.20 -9.32 -34.34
N ASN A 8 8.04 -9.64 -34.94
CA ASN A 8 6.87 -10.10 -34.19
C ASN A 8 7.09 -11.42 -33.43
N LYS A 9 7.91 -12.33 -33.95
CA LYS A 9 8.24 -13.60 -33.26
C LYS A 9 9.22 -13.41 -32.09
N VAL A 10 10.11 -12.43 -32.17
CA VAL A 10 11.05 -12.12 -31.08
C VAL A 10 10.30 -11.40 -29.96
N VAL A 11 9.51 -10.37 -30.27
CA VAL A 11 8.67 -9.65 -29.30
C VAL A 11 7.70 -10.60 -28.59
N ALA A 12 7.01 -11.48 -29.31
CA ALA A 12 6.09 -12.45 -28.70
C ALA A 12 6.80 -13.53 -27.84
N LYS A 13 8.10 -13.76 -28.04
CA LYS A 13 8.90 -14.68 -27.22
C LYS A 13 9.36 -14.01 -25.94
N ASP A 14 9.76 -12.75 -26.03
CA ASP A 14 10.16 -11.92 -24.88
C ASP A 14 8.94 -11.58 -23.98
N GLU A 15 7.76 -11.31 -24.56
CA GLU A 15 6.51 -11.11 -23.80
C GLU A 15 6.10 -12.37 -23.03
N LYS A 16 6.25 -13.56 -23.61
CA LYS A 16 6.00 -14.83 -22.91
C LYS A 16 6.98 -15.04 -21.76
N ALA A 17 8.26 -14.74 -21.96
CA ALA A 17 9.27 -14.82 -20.91
C ALA A 17 8.99 -13.84 -19.75
N LEU A 18 8.45 -12.65 -20.03
CA LEU A 18 8.07 -11.67 -19.02
C LEU A 18 6.83 -12.06 -18.20
N LEU A 19 5.90 -12.83 -18.78
CA LEU A 19 4.70 -13.34 -18.11
C LEU A 19 4.88 -14.72 -17.48
N GLU A 20 5.94 -15.45 -17.83
CA GLU A 20 6.29 -16.72 -17.22
C GLU A 20 6.89 -16.50 -15.83
N ILE A 21 6.11 -16.82 -14.79
CA ILE A 21 6.54 -16.86 -13.39
C ILE A 21 6.55 -18.30 -12.90
N THR A 22 7.56 -18.66 -12.12
CA THR A 22 7.64 -20.02 -11.55
C THR A 22 6.67 -20.15 -10.37
N LYS A 23 6.17 -21.37 -10.11
CA LYS A 23 5.36 -21.64 -8.89
C LYS A 23 6.12 -21.28 -7.61
N TYR A 24 7.43 -21.46 -7.61
CA TYR A 24 8.29 -21.07 -6.49
C TYR A 24 8.22 -19.55 -6.23
N GLU A 25 8.35 -18.72 -7.28
CA GLU A 25 8.23 -17.26 -7.16
C GLU A 25 6.85 -16.85 -6.64
N GLN A 26 5.77 -17.40 -7.21
CA GLN A 26 4.41 -17.11 -6.74
C GLN A 26 4.23 -17.46 -5.26
N TYR A 27 4.66 -18.65 -4.84
CA TYR A 27 4.54 -19.12 -3.47
C TYR A 27 5.38 -18.32 -2.48
N ARG A 28 6.56 -17.86 -2.90
CA ARG A 28 7.41 -16.95 -2.12
C ARG A 28 6.73 -15.60 -1.98
N THR A 29 6.20 -15.03 -3.05
CA THR A 29 5.49 -13.75 -3.02
C THR A 29 4.29 -13.78 -2.09
N VAL A 30 3.50 -14.87 -2.09
CA VAL A 30 2.42 -15.06 -1.11
C VAL A 30 2.96 -15.03 0.31
N GLU A 31 4.03 -15.76 0.59
CA GLU A 31 4.64 -15.84 1.92
C GLU A 31 5.19 -14.49 2.40
N ASP A 32 5.88 -13.74 1.52
CA ASP A 32 6.39 -12.40 1.79
C ASP A 32 5.25 -11.42 2.10
N LEU A 33 4.18 -11.45 1.30
CA LEU A 33 3.00 -10.62 1.51
C LEU A 33 2.35 -10.88 2.87
N PHE A 34 2.15 -12.15 3.24
CA PHE A 34 1.56 -12.49 4.54
C PHE A 34 2.49 -12.12 5.70
N THR A 35 3.78 -12.38 5.59
CA THR A 35 4.75 -12.12 6.66
C THR A 35 4.89 -10.63 6.93
N ARG A 36 4.95 -9.81 5.88
CA ARG A 36 5.12 -8.35 5.97
C ARG A 36 3.82 -7.58 6.18
N SER A 37 2.66 -8.24 6.07
CA SER A 37 1.34 -7.63 6.33
C SER A 37 0.78 -7.98 7.71
N GLN A 38 1.63 -8.41 8.64
CA GLN A 38 1.21 -8.68 10.01
C GLN A 38 1.07 -7.37 10.80
N ALA A 39 -0.09 -7.21 11.44
CA ALA A 39 -0.40 -6.09 12.33
C ALA A 39 0.34 -6.19 13.68
N ASN A 40 1.67 -6.08 13.66
CA ASN A 40 2.51 -6.17 14.84
C ASN A 40 2.91 -4.76 15.36
N THR A 41 3.53 -4.71 16.54
CA THR A 41 3.93 -3.44 17.16
C THR A 41 4.93 -2.67 16.31
N ALA A 42 5.88 -3.35 15.67
CA ALA A 42 6.88 -2.71 14.81
C ALA A 42 6.24 -2.04 13.59
N TYR A 43 5.26 -2.69 12.96
CA TYR A 43 4.47 -2.14 11.86
C TYR A 43 3.81 -0.81 12.26
N TYR A 44 3.07 -0.80 13.38
CA TYR A 44 2.39 0.41 13.83
C TYR A 44 3.35 1.50 14.30
N MET A 45 4.49 1.13 14.89
CA MET A 45 5.53 2.08 15.29
C MET A 45 6.15 2.75 14.07
N LEU A 46 6.57 1.98 13.06
CA LEU A 46 7.13 2.51 11.81
C LEU A 46 6.10 3.39 11.09
N LEU A 47 4.83 2.96 11.07
CA LEU A 47 3.75 3.75 10.49
C LEU A 47 3.54 5.07 11.22
N ALA A 48 3.54 5.07 12.56
CA ALA A 48 3.38 6.28 13.36
C ALA A 48 4.55 7.26 13.15
N LEU A 49 5.79 6.76 13.20
CA LEU A 49 6.98 7.57 12.95
C LEU A 49 7.00 8.14 11.53
N SER A 50 6.69 7.31 10.53
CA SER A 50 6.56 7.75 9.14
C SER A 50 5.51 8.85 8.99
N SER A 51 4.35 8.70 9.64
CA SER A 51 3.27 9.70 9.61
C SER A 51 3.73 11.04 10.18
N ILE A 52 4.46 11.03 11.30
CA ILE A 52 5.01 12.24 11.93
C ILE A 52 6.03 12.90 11.00
N ILE A 53 6.97 12.13 10.43
CA ILE A 53 8.00 12.65 9.53
C ILE A 53 7.36 13.29 8.29
N ILE A 54 6.37 12.61 7.69
CA ILE A 54 5.67 13.10 6.50
C ILE A 54 4.87 14.36 6.83
N ALA A 55 4.09 14.36 7.90
CA ALA A 55 3.33 15.54 8.31
C ALA A 55 4.25 16.73 8.62
N ALA A 56 5.34 16.53 9.36
CA ALA A 56 6.34 17.57 9.61
C ALA A 56 6.99 18.06 8.30
N GLY A 57 7.34 17.15 7.39
CA GLY A 57 7.90 17.50 6.08
C GLY A 57 6.94 18.33 5.23
N LEU A 58 5.63 18.03 5.27
CA LEU A 58 4.60 18.81 4.57
C LEU A 58 4.41 20.20 5.18
N LEU A 59 4.40 20.31 6.51
CA LEU A 59 4.32 21.59 7.23
C LEU A 59 5.55 22.47 7.00
N LEU A 60 6.73 21.85 6.82
CA LEU A 60 7.98 22.53 6.46
C LEU A 60 8.14 22.78 4.95
N ASN A 61 7.17 22.37 4.12
CA ASN A 61 7.26 22.41 2.67
C ASN A 61 8.57 21.78 2.13
N ASN A 62 9.01 20.67 2.72
CA ASN A 62 10.31 20.03 2.46
C ASN A 62 10.12 18.62 1.88
N VAL A 63 10.17 18.55 0.54
CA VAL A 63 9.99 17.30 -0.22
C VAL A 63 11.01 16.20 0.18
N PRO A 64 12.31 16.48 0.38
CA PRO A 64 13.25 15.47 0.88
C PRO A 64 12.84 14.79 2.19
N ILE A 65 12.34 15.54 3.18
CA ILE A 65 11.86 14.97 4.45
C ILE A 65 10.64 14.09 4.21
N VAL A 66 9.70 14.55 3.37
CA VAL A 66 8.51 13.81 2.99
C VAL A 66 8.88 12.46 2.34
N ILE A 67 9.84 12.46 1.41
CA ILE A 67 10.37 11.22 0.78
C ILE A 67 11.05 10.31 1.81
N GLY A 68 11.83 10.89 2.73
CA GLY A 68 12.47 10.16 3.83
C GLY A 68 11.45 9.42 4.70
N GLY A 69 10.34 10.06 5.03
CA GLY A 69 9.25 9.43 5.79
C GLY A 69 8.54 8.32 5.01
N MET A 70 8.36 8.46 3.69
CA MET A 70 7.75 7.43 2.84
C MET A 70 8.56 6.15 2.76
N LEU A 71 9.90 6.26 2.77
CA LEU A 71 10.81 5.10 2.77
C LEU A 71 10.63 4.21 4.00
N VAL A 72 10.14 4.78 5.11
CA VAL A 72 9.89 4.07 6.37
C VAL A 72 8.49 3.43 6.40
N ALA A 73 7.54 3.92 5.59
CA ALA A 73 6.14 3.53 5.66
C ALA A 73 5.91 2.06 5.22
N PRO A 74 5.37 1.18 6.08
CA PRO A 74 5.18 -0.24 5.73
C PRO A 74 3.88 -0.51 4.94
N VAL A 75 3.34 0.46 4.21
CA VAL A 75 1.97 0.41 3.65
C VAL A 75 1.88 -0.44 2.37
N LEU A 76 2.97 -0.59 1.63
CA LEU A 76 2.99 -1.32 0.34
C LEU A 76 2.47 -2.76 0.48
N THR A 77 3.03 -3.53 1.41
CA THR A 77 2.77 -4.98 1.47
C THR A 77 1.33 -5.33 1.84
N PRO A 78 0.67 -4.69 2.84
CA PRO A 78 -0.76 -4.88 3.07
C PRO A 78 -1.61 -4.54 1.85
N LEU A 79 -1.25 -3.48 1.12
CA LEU A 79 -1.99 -3.04 -0.05
C LEU A 79 -1.92 -4.06 -1.19
N LEU A 80 -0.72 -4.60 -1.45
CA LEU A 80 -0.54 -5.64 -2.45
C LEU A 80 -1.17 -6.97 -2.02
N LEU A 81 -1.14 -7.32 -0.72
CA LEU A 81 -1.83 -8.50 -0.21
C LEU A 81 -3.36 -8.39 -0.39
N PHE A 82 -3.91 -7.19 -0.22
CA PHE A 82 -5.32 -6.92 -0.52
C PHE A 82 -5.60 -7.13 -2.02
N GLY A 83 -4.74 -6.60 -2.91
CA GLY A 83 -4.84 -6.80 -4.36
C GLY A 83 -4.78 -8.27 -4.76
N LEU A 84 -3.86 -9.05 -4.17
CA LEU A 84 -3.77 -10.49 -4.36
C LEU A 84 -5.07 -11.18 -3.95
N ALA A 85 -5.53 -10.92 -2.72
CA ALA A 85 -6.75 -11.54 -2.19
C ALA A 85 -7.97 -11.23 -3.05
N PHE A 86 -8.08 -10.00 -3.56
CA PHE A 86 -9.13 -9.61 -4.49
C PHE A 86 -9.00 -10.35 -5.84
N SER A 87 -7.79 -10.46 -6.37
CA SER A 87 -7.51 -11.16 -7.64
C SER A 87 -7.90 -12.64 -7.62
N ILE A 88 -7.81 -13.29 -6.45
CA ILE A 88 -8.13 -14.73 -6.31
C ILE A 88 -9.49 -15.00 -5.66
N GLY A 89 -10.21 -13.95 -5.21
CA GLY A 89 -11.53 -14.06 -4.58
C GLY A 89 -11.54 -14.48 -3.11
N GLU A 90 -10.44 -14.27 -2.37
CA GLU A 90 -10.32 -14.68 -0.97
C GLU A 90 -10.87 -13.64 0.03
N PHE A 91 -12.18 -13.68 0.25
CA PHE A 91 -12.91 -12.70 1.09
C PHE A 91 -12.45 -12.64 2.55
N ALA A 92 -11.97 -13.74 3.13
CA ALA A 92 -11.45 -13.74 4.50
C ALA A 92 -10.21 -12.83 4.63
N VAL A 93 -9.27 -12.98 3.70
CA VAL A 93 -8.06 -12.16 3.63
C VAL A 93 -8.41 -10.70 3.34
N ILE A 94 -9.31 -10.44 2.38
CA ILE A 94 -9.80 -9.08 2.04
C ILE A 94 -10.33 -8.37 3.30
N ARG A 95 -11.19 -9.02 4.08
CA ARG A 95 -11.76 -8.42 5.30
C ARG A 95 -10.72 -8.14 6.37
N ARG A 96 -9.78 -9.06 6.57
CA ARG A 96 -8.72 -8.92 7.58
C ARG A 96 -7.76 -7.79 7.20
N VAL A 97 -7.24 -7.83 5.98
CA VAL A 97 -6.25 -6.88 5.48
C VAL A 97 -6.88 -5.51 5.25
N GLY A 98 -8.13 -5.46 4.77
CA GLY A 98 -8.89 -4.22 4.68
C GLY A 98 -9.04 -3.52 6.03
N ARG A 99 -9.27 -4.29 7.12
CA ARG A 99 -9.27 -3.72 8.49
C ARG A 99 -7.90 -3.18 8.89
N LEU A 100 -6.83 -3.88 8.59
CA LEU A 100 -5.46 -3.39 8.82
C LEU A 100 -5.23 -2.07 8.09
N MET A 101 -5.59 -1.99 6.81
CA MET A 101 -5.45 -0.76 6.02
C MET A 101 -6.26 0.40 6.59
N ILE A 102 -7.53 0.18 6.96
CA ILE A 102 -8.36 1.21 7.59
C ILE A 102 -7.70 1.73 8.88
N MET A 103 -7.17 0.83 9.72
CA MET A 103 -6.44 1.22 10.92
C MET A 103 -5.18 2.02 10.58
N SER A 104 -4.42 1.59 9.58
CA SER A 104 -3.20 2.29 9.15
C SER A 104 -3.50 3.69 8.63
N PHE A 105 -4.53 3.82 7.80
CA PHE A 105 -4.96 5.11 7.25
C PHE A 105 -5.49 6.04 8.34
N SER A 106 -6.24 5.49 9.30
CA SER A 106 -6.70 6.23 10.48
C SER A 106 -5.52 6.78 11.29
N ILE A 107 -4.46 5.99 11.50
CA ILE A 107 -3.25 6.43 12.22
C ILE A 107 -2.58 7.60 11.49
N ILE A 108 -2.38 7.49 10.17
CA ILE A 108 -1.76 8.57 9.37
C ILE A 108 -2.57 9.86 9.50
N LEU A 109 -3.89 9.77 9.30
CA LEU A 109 -4.78 10.93 9.36
C LEU A 109 -4.77 11.57 10.75
N VAL A 110 -4.97 10.76 11.79
CA VAL A 110 -5.09 11.23 13.19
C VAL A 110 -3.78 11.84 13.66
N LEU A 111 -2.64 11.22 13.40
CA LEU A 111 -1.34 11.79 13.79
C LEU A 111 -1.04 13.08 13.04
N SER A 112 -1.35 13.16 11.75
CA SER A 112 -1.15 14.39 10.97
C SER A 112 -2.05 15.53 11.48
N PHE A 113 -3.31 15.22 11.81
CA PHE A 113 -4.25 16.16 12.41
C PHE A 113 -3.73 16.71 13.76
N PHE A 114 -3.39 15.82 14.69
CA PHE A 114 -2.93 16.23 16.02
C PHE A 114 -1.59 16.99 15.97
N LEU A 115 -0.66 16.53 15.13
CA LEU A 115 0.62 17.21 14.97
C LEU A 115 0.43 18.65 14.47
N THR A 116 -0.44 18.83 13.48
CA THR A 116 -0.78 20.17 12.94
C THR A 116 -1.48 21.04 13.98
N THR A 117 -2.40 20.46 14.76
CA THR A 117 -3.11 21.18 15.83
C THR A 117 -2.13 21.69 16.91
N ILE A 118 -1.07 20.93 17.21
CA ILE A 118 -0.07 21.29 18.23
C ILE A 118 0.94 22.30 17.70
N LEU A 119 1.47 22.08 16.50
CA LEU A 119 2.56 22.89 15.93
C LEU A 119 2.08 24.16 15.20
N GLY A 120 0.80 24.18 14.81
CA GLY A 120 0.21 25.24 14.00
C GLY A 120 0.52 25.08 12.51
N HIS A 121 -0.37 25.64 11.69
CA HIS A 121 -0.21 25.67 10.23
C HIS A 121 0.66 26.87 9.81
N HIS A 122 1.68 26.63 8.98
CA HIS A 122 2.42 27.70 8.31
C HIS A 122 1.75 27.96 6.95
N ARG A 123 1.56 29.23 6.57
CA ARG A 123 0.72 29.63 5.41
C ARG A 123 1.19 29.12 4.03
N GLU A 124 2.29 28.37 3.97
CA GLU A 124 2.86 27.78 2.76
C GLU A 124 2.94 26.25 2.90
N VAL A 125 1.86 25.60 3.36
CA VAL A 125 1.80 24.13 3.27
C VAL A 125 1.84 23.73 1.80
N PHE A 126 2.53 22.63 1.52
CA PHE A 126 2.64 22.05 0.18
C PHE A 126 1.24 21.84 -0.42
N GLU A 127 0.86 22.73 -1.33
CA GLU A 127 -0.39 22.64 -2.07
C GLU A 127 -0.12 22.09 -3.46
N ILE A 128 -0.74 20.94 -3.74
CA ILE A 128 -0.82 20.43 -5.10
C ILE A 128 -1.88 21.26 -5.83
N THR A 129 -1.67 21.60 -7.10
CA THR A 129 -2.70 22.27 -7.91
C THR A 129 -4.00 21.45 -7.88
N ASN A 130 -5.07 22.06 -7.38
CA ASN A 130 -6.33 21.37 -7.12
C ASN A 130 -7.22 21.29 -8.37
N THR A 131 -6.74 20.62 -9.42
CA THR A 131 -7.48 20.45 -10.68
C THR A 131 -7.87 18.99 -10.92
N LEU A 132 -8.94 18.78 -11.70
CA LEU A 132 -9.36 17.45 -12.12
C LEU A 132 -8.28 16.76 -12.97
N GLU A 133 -7.60 17.53 -13.83
CA GLU A 133 -6.47 17.04 -14.64
C GLU A 133 -5.35 16.50 -13.76
N THR A 134 -4.98 17.25 -12.71
CA THR A 134 -3.99 16.80 -11.73
C THR A 134 -4.43 15.49 -11.07
N ALA A 135 -5.68 15.38 -10.62
CA ALA A 135 -6.20 14.15 -10.01
C ALA A 135 -6.14 12.93 -10.97
N LEU A 136 -6.42 13.13 -12.26
CA LEU A 136 -6.32 12.07 -13.28
C LEU A 136 -4.88 11.63 -13.53
N LEU A 137 -3.92 12.56 -13.55
CA LEU A 137 -2.49 12.22 -13.67
C LEU A 137 -2.00 11.42 -12.45
N TYR A 138 -2.42 11.81 -11.25
CA TYR A 138 -2.15 11.03 -10.03
C TYR A 138 -2.74 9.61 -10.13
N PHE A 139 -3.95 9.46 -10.67
CA PHE A 139 -4.54 8.14 -10.91
C PHE A 139 -3.70 7.29 -11.87
N VAL A 140 -3.22 7.85 -12.98
CA VAL A 140 -2.34 7.14 -13.92
C VAL A 140 -1.05 6.69 -13.23
N VAL A 141 -0.42 7.57 -12.45
CA VAL A 141 0.78 7.25 -11.67
C VAL A 141 0.49 6.14 -10.66
N ALA A 142 -0.67 6.17 -10.01
CA ALA A 142 -1.07 5.15 -9.06
C ALA A 142 -1.27 3.77 -9.71
N VAL A 143 -1.93 3.71 -10.88
CA VAL A 143 -2.06 2.46 -11.66
C VAL A 143 -0.68 1.92 -12.03
N ALA A 144 0.20 2.78 -12.57
CA ALA A 144 1.56 2.39 -12.92
C ALA A 144 2.35 1.90 -11.69
N SER A 145 2.18 2.54 -10.53
CA SER A 145 2.81 2.15 -9.27
C SER A 145 2.31 0.79 -8.77
N GLY A 146 1.01 0.51 -8.90
CA GLY A 146 0.43 -0.79 -8.57
C GLY A 146 0.95 -1.91 -9.46
N ILE A 147 1.05 -1.65 -10.77
CA ILE A 147 1.65 -2.58 -11.74
C ILE A 147 3.12 -2.83 -11.38
N ALA A 148 3.92 -1.77 -11.26
CA ALA A 148 5.34 -1.86 -10.96
C ALA A 148 5.62 -2.54 -9.62
N GLY A 149 4.86 -2.19 -8.57
CA GLY A 149 4.99 -2.77 -7.23
C GLY A 149 4.67 -4.25 -7.21
N THR A 150 3.58 -4.64 -7.85
CA THR A 150 3.18 -6.06 -7.92
C THR A 150 4.15 -6.86 -8.77
N PHE A 151 4.58 -6.32 -9.92
CA PHE A 151 5.51 -6.99 -10.81
C PHE A 151 6.88 -7.18 -10.15
N ALA A 152 7.42 -6.14 -9.50
CA ALA A 152 8.69 -6.22 -8.81
C ALA A 152 8.65 -7.21 -7.65
N LEU A 153 7.60 -7.18 -6.82
CA LEU A 153 7.44 -8.13 -5.70
C LEU A 153 7.28 -9.59 -6.17
N SER A 154 6.70 -9.77 -7.36
CA SER A 154 6.53 -11.10 -7.96
C SER A 154 7.83 -11.68 -8.51
N ARG A 155 8.89 -10.86 -8.67
CA ARG A 155 10.19 -11.27 -9.22
C ARG A 155 11.27 -11.25 -8.16
N LYS A 156 12.16 -12.23 -8.16
CA LYS A 156 13.24 -12.29 -7.15
C LYS A 156 14.37 -11.28 -7.40
N GLU A 157 14.58 -10.94 -8.66
CA GLU A 157 15.74 -10.17 -9.11
C GLU A 157 15.51 -8.66 -9.04
N LEU A 158 14.27 -8.23 -8.78
CA LEU A 158 13.89 -6.81 -8.75
C LEU A 158 13.87 -6.28 -7.31
N SER A 159 14.44 -5.09 -7.11
CA SER A 159 14.40 -4.41 -5.81
C SER A 159 12.98 -3.94 -5.49
N GLU A 160 12.44 -4.41 -4.37
CA GLU A 160 11.12 -4.00 -3.86
C GLU A 160 11.10 -2.55 -3.35
N VAL A 161 12.27 -1.95 -3.12
CA VAL A 161 12.39 -0.61 -2.52
C VAL A 161 11.84 0.47 -3.45
N LEU A 162 12.20 0.45 -4.74
CA LEU A 162 11.85 1.51 -5.69
C LEU A 162 10.32 1.61 -5.91
N PRO A 163 9.60 0.50 -6.15
CA PRO A 163 8.14 0.56 -6.30
C PRO A 163 7.42 0.82 -4.97
N GLY A 164 8.00 0.38 -3.85
CA GLY A 164 7.47 0.69 -2.52
C GLY A 164 7.43 2.19 -2.24
N VAL A 165 8.49 2.90 -2.65
CA VAL A 165 8.54 4.36 -2.60
C VAL A 165 7.47 5.00 -3.48
N ALA A 166 7.30 4.55 -4.74
CA ALA A 166 6.28 5.09 -5.63
C ALA A 166 4.84 4.95 -5.08
N VAL A 167 4.54 3.81 -4.47
CA VAL A 167 3.25 3.57 -3.81
C VAL A 167 3.07 4.43 -2.56
N ALA A 168 4.11 4.55 -1.73
CA ALA A 168 4.06 5.40 -0.53
C ALA A 168 3.91 6.89 -0.88
N ILE A 169 4.62 7.36 -1.93
CA ILE A 169 4.49 8.70 -2.50
C ILE A 169 3.04 9.01 -2.87
N SER A 170 2.38 8.03 -3.50
CA SER A 170 1.03 8.21 -4.03
C SER A 170 -0.07 8.18 -2.95
N LEU A 171 0.18 7.64 -1.76
CA LEU A 171 -0.88 7.41 -0.76
C LEU A 171 -0.70 8.21 0.52
N VAL A 172 0.49 8.19 1.11
CA VAL A 172 0.68 8.66 2.48
C VAL A 172 0.58 10.19 2.58
N PRO A 173 1.18 11.00 1.70
CA PRO A 173 1.05 12.46 1.77
C PRO A 173 -0.36 12.97 1.49
N PRO A 174 -1.10 12.51 0.45
CA PRO A 174 -2.49 12.93 0.28
C PRO A 174 -3.31 12.67 1.54
N LEU A 175 -3.13 11.52 2.19
CA LEU A 175 -3.83 11.22 3.42
C LEU A 175 -3.36 12.06 4.62
N ALA A 176 -2.07 12.37 4.72
CA ALA A 176 -1.54 13.28 5.73
C ALA A 176 -2.09 14.70 5.53
N LEU A 177 -2.19 15.17 4.28
CA LEU A 177 -2.81 16.45 3.91
C LEU A 177 -4.29 16.49 4.29
N VAL A 178 -5.03 15.38 4.18
CA VAL A 178 -6.39 15.31 4.75
C VAL A 178 -6.38 15.63 6.24
N GLY A 179 -5.48 15.01 7.01
CA GLY A 179 -5.35 15.28 8.45
C GLY A 179 -4.98 16.75 8.76
N ILE A 180 -4.02 17.30 8.02
CA ILE A 180 -3.57 18.70 8.14
C ILE A 180 -4.75 19.66 7.87
N TRP A 181 -5.45 19.51 6.75
CA TRP A 181 -6.55 20.42 6.39
C TRP A 181 -7.81 20.25 7.24
N LEU A 182 -8.02 19.05 7.83
CA LEU A 182 -9.04 18.87 8.86
C LEU A 182 -8.71 19.63 10.14
N SER A 183 -7.44 19.76 10.51
CA SER A 183 -6.99 20.58 11.65
C SER A 183 -7.38 22.04 11.47
N ASP A 184 -7.27 22.55 10.25
CA ASP A 184 -7.59 23.95 9.93
C ASP A 184 -9.08 24.18 9.61
N LEU A 185 -9.93 23.15 9.80
CA LEU A 185 -11.34 23.15 9.44
C LEU A 185 -11.62 23.46 7.95
N ASN A 186 -10.60 23.34 7.09
CA ASN A 186 -10.73 23.53 5.65
C ASN A 186 -11.25 22.25 4.98
N LEU A 187 -12.57 22.07 5.06
CA LEU A 187 -13.23 20.89 4.51
C LEU A 187 -13.14 20.77 2.98
N VAL A 188 -12.91 21.89 2.28
CA VAL A 188 -12.78 21.88 0.81
C VAL A 188 -11.50 21.17 0.41
N LEU A 189 -10.36 21.58 0.99
CA LEU A 189 -9.08 20.96 0.72
C LEU A 189 -8.99 19.54 1.29
N ALA A 190 -9.50 19.31 2.50
CA ALA A 190 -9.55 17.97 3.07
C ALA A 190 -10.30 16.97 2.17
N ARG A 191 -11.44 17.37 1.59
CA ARG A 191 -12.19 16.52 0.63
C ARG A 191 -11.43 16.31 -0.67
N PHE A 192 -10.74 17.33 -1.18
CA PHE A 192 -9.94 17.22 -2.40
C PHE A 192 -8.79 16.22 -2.24
N TYR A 193 -8.02 16.32 -1.16
CA TYR A 193 -6.93 15.37 -0.90
C TYR A 193 -7.44 13.96 -0.58
N LEU A 194 -8.62 13.84 0.03
CA LEU A 194 -9.27 12.55 0.22
C LEU A 194 -9.68 11.92 -1.12
N LEU A 195 -10.11 12.73 -2.09
CA LEU A 195 -10.42 12.28 -3.44
C LEU A 195 -9.15 11.78 -4.16
N ILE A 196 -8.05 12.54 -4.10
CA ILE A 196 -6.74 12.10 -4.64
C ILE A 196 -6.31 10.78 -3.99
N PHE A 197 -6.35 10.70 -2.66
CA PHE A 197 -6.02 9.48 -1.93
C PHE A 197 -6.87 8.29 -2.41
N SER A 198 -8.17 8.49 -2.59
CA SER A 198 -9.11 7.45 -3.02
C SER A 198 -8.81 6.98 -4.45
N PHE A 199 -8.56 7.90 -5.38
CA PHE A 199 -8.14 7.56 -6.74
C PHE A 199 -6.82 6.79 -6.72
N ASN A 200 -5.84 7.24 -5.94
CA ASN A 200 -4.55 6.58 -5.90
C ASN A 200 -4.65 5.17 -5.29
N LEU A 201 -5.44 5.02 -4.22
CA LEU A 201 -5.70 3.72 -3.61
C LEU A 201 -6.35 2.78 -4.62
N PHE A 202 -7.39 3.25 -5.32
CA PHE A 202 -8.08 2.46 -6.34
C PHE A 202 -7.15 2.10 -7.51
N GLY A 203 -6.36 3.05 -8.01
CA GLY A 203 -5.43 2.86 -9.12
C GLY A 203 -4.38 1.79 -8.79
N ILE A 204 -3.77 1.87 -7.61
CA ILE A 204 -2.79 0.87 -7.17
C ILE A 204 -3.42 -0.53 -7.06
N LEU A 205 -4.64 -0.62 -6.49
CA LEU A 205 -5.35 -1.88 -6.38
C LEU A 205 -5.68 -2.48 -7.74
N VAL A 206 -6.17 -1.67 -8.70
CA VAL A 206 -6.45 -2.12 -10.07
C VAL A 206 -5.17 -2.62 -10.74
N GLY A 207 -4.09 -1.83 -10.68
CA GLY A 207 -2.80 -2.23 -11.24
C GLY A 207 -2.29 -3.55 -10.65
N SER A 208 -2.46 -3.73 -9.34
CA SER A 208 -2.07 -4.94 -8.65
C SER A 208 -2.89 -6.17 -9.04
N VAL A 209 -4.22 -6.03 -9.09
CA VAL A 209 -5.13 -7.11 -9.51
C VAL A 209 -4.85 -7.54 -10.95
N VAL A 210 -4.58 -6.58 -11.85
CA VAL A 210 -4.22 -6.86 -13.25
C VAL A 210 -2.96 -7.72 -13.31
N VAL A 211 -1.89 -7.33 -12.60
CA VAL A 211 -0.63 -8.08 -12.62
C VAL A 211 -0.78 -9.47 -11.99
N PHE A 212 -1.42 -9.59 -10.82
CA PHE A 212 -1.64 -10.90 -10.20
C PHE A 212 -2.48 -11.84 -11.09
N SER A 213 -3.49 -11.29 -11.77
CA SER A 213 -4.31 -12.04 -12.73
C SER A 213 -3.48 -12.50 -13.94
N MET A 214 -2.69 -11.59 -14.53
CA MET A 214 -1.82 -11.90 -15.67
C MET A 214 -0.74 -12.94 -15.33
N LEU A 215 -0.20 -12.89 -14.11
CA LEU A 215 0.80 -13.83 -13.61
C LEU A 215 0.19 -15.13 -13.05
N GLY A 216 -1.12 -15.34 -13.17
CA GLY A 216 -1.76 -16.61 -12.84
C GLY A 216 -1.81 -16.96 -11.34
N PHE A 217 -1.86 -15.97 -10.46
CA PHE A 217 -1.91 -16.19 -9.01
C PHE A 217 -3.20 -16.87 -8.51
N TYR A 218 -4.22 -17.03 -9.36
CA TYR A 218 -5.41 -17.84 -9.02
C TYR A 218 -5.06 -19.28 -8.60
N GLN A 219 -3.90 -19.80 -9.04
CA GLN A 219 -3.41 -21.13 -8.67
C GLN A 219 -2.86 -21.20 -7.23
N THR A 220 -2.62 -20.06 -6.57
CA THR A 220 -2.07 -20.02 -5.19
C THR A 220 -3.16 -20.00 -4.12
N LYS A 221 -4.44 -20.14 -4.49
CA LYS A 221 -5.59 -19.99 -3.61
C LYS A 221 -5.50 -20.84 -2.33
N GLU A 222 -5.22 -22.13 -2.49
CA GLU A 222 -5.07 -23.07 -1.36
C GLU A 222 -3.98 -22.62 -0.39
N LYS A 223 -2.83 -22.16 -0.90
CA LYS A 223 -1.74 -21.65 -0.05
C LYS A 223 -2.15 -20.39 0.71
N VAL A 224 -2.91 -19.50 0.06
CA VAL A 224 -3.44 -18.28 0.70
C VAL A 224 -4.43 -18.61 1.81
N GLU A 225 -5.35 -19.56 1.58
CA GLU A 225 -6.29 -20.06 2.59
C GLU A 225 -5.55 -20.65 3.80
N LEU A 226 -4.54 -21.49 3.58
CA LEU A 226 -3.71 -22.07 4.65
C LEU A 226 -3.02 -20.99 5.51
N HIS A 227 -2.46 -19.95 4.89
CA HIS A 227 -1.86 -18.84 5.62
C HIS A 227 -2.89 -18.02 6.41
N GLU A 228 -4.10 -17.82 5.86
CA GLU A 228 -5.18 -17.13 6.56
C GLU A 228 -5.63 -17.90 7.80
N GLU A 229 -5.83 -19.21 7.69
CA GLU A 229 -6.19 -20.07 8.82
C GLU A 229 -5.13 -20.07 9.93
N ALA A 230 -3.85 -20.17 9.54
CA ALA A 230 -2.73 -20.15 10.48
C ALA A 230 -2.69 -18.84 11.27
N GLU A 231 -2.89 -17.70 10.59
CA GLU A 231 -2.91 -16.39 11.23
C GLU A 231 -4.16 -16.20 12.10
N ALA A 232 -5.32 -16.68 11.67
CA ALA A 232 -6.55 -16.67 12.49
C ALA A 232 -6.35 -17.43 13.81
N LYS A 233 -5.79 -18.66 13.75
CA LYS A 233 -5.44 -19.46 14.94
C LYS A 233 -4.44 -18.74 15.83
N ARG A 234 -3.44 -18.04 15.25
CA ARG A 234 -2.45 -17.26 16.00
C ARG A 234 -3.09 -16.07 16.73
N ILE A 235 -3.99 -15.35 16.08
CA ILE A 235 -4.73 -14.21 16.67
C ILE A 235 -5.61 -14.70 17.82
N GLU A 236 -6.32 -15.82 17.65
CA GLU A 236 -7.15 -16.41 18.69
C GLU A 236 -6.32 -16.82 19.92
N LYS A 237 -5.20 -17.53 19.72
CA LYS A 237 -4.28 -17.89 20.81
C LYS A 237 -3.79 -16.66 21.58
N LYS A 238 -3.40 -15.58 20.89
CA LYS A 238 -2.98 -14.32 21.53
C LYS A 238 -4.11 -13.67 22.34
N LYS A 239 -5.35 -13.71 21.85
CA LYS A 239 -6.52 -13.19 22.59
C LYS A 239 -6.79 -14.00 23.84
N LEU A 240 -6.70 -15.32 23.76
CA LEU A 240 -6.89 -16.23 24.89
C LEU A 240 -5.79 -16.02 25.95
N ALA A 241 -4.53 -15.90 25.54
CA ALA A 241 -3.41 -15.61 26.45
C ALA A 241 -3.63 -14.29 27.21
N LYS A 242 -3.94 -13.18 26.50
CA LYS A 242 -4.24 -11.89 27.13
C LYS A 242 -5.45 -11.94 28.08
N LYS A 243 -6.44 -12.78 27.79
CA LYS A 243 -7.62 -12.96 28.66
C LYS A 243 -7.28 -13.74 29.93
N LYS A 244 -6.33 -14.68 29.87
CA LYS A 244 -5.80 -15.39 31.04
C LYS A 244 -4.95 -14.48 31.92
N GLU A 245 -4.01 -13.74 31.33
CA GLU A 245 -3.18 -12.75 32.04
C GLU A 245 -4.04 -11.71 32.80
N LYS A 246 -5.11 -11.20 32.17
CA LYS A 246 -6.04 -10.27 32.81
C LYS A 246 -6.90 -10.88 33.93
N LYS A 247 -7.04 -12.21 33.98
CA LYS A 247 -7.81 -12.93 35.01
C LYS A 247 -6.94 -13.35 36.19
N GLU A 248 -5.65 -13.58 35.96
CA GLU A 248 -4.68 -14.00 36.97
C GLU A 248 -3.99 -12.79 37.64
N GLY A 249 -4.03 -11.60 37.02
CA GLY A 249 -3.54 -10.34 37.57
C GLY A 249 -4.60 -9.49 38.30
N VAL A 250 -5.71 -10.10 38.74
CA VAL A 250 -6.75 -9.49 39.60
C VAL A 250 -6.82 -10.28 40.90
#